data_AF-A0A0L8AN97-F1
#
_entry.id   AF-A0A0L8AN97-F1
#
_cell.length_a   1.000
_cell.length_b   1.000
_cell.length_c   1.000
_cell.angle_alpha   90.00
_cell.angle_beta   90.00
_cell.angle_gamma   90.00
#
_symmetry.space_group_name_H-M   'P 1'
#
loop_
_entity.id
_entity.type
_entity.pdbx_description
1 polymer ?
#
loop_
_entity_poly.entity_id
_entity_poly.type
_entity_poly.pdbx_seq_one_letter_code
_entity_poly.pdbx_strand_id
1 'polypeptide(L)'
;MKNFKQRQRAYELFDEGCDNEAVAYDLQEDLALVERWKADYDADEALAGLPEDKELSRQLLGVQIKSIALRERELEAYQQEKEEQELKEKRGKVVSFKKLFNFLKKYCQRCKWTFDEVRGFILKLKKLQTQVEEVCAHDEEVFSRLFIWNRLEGLIQHLEGLVAEYSEGDTIKINFDENDLLYLNEGLEIHDFDDEIEEDPEEEKPLSGLLEEEFSPKKY
;
A
#
# COMPACT_ATOMS: atom_id res chain seq x y z
N MET A 1 14.02 17.33 12.12
CA MET A 1 15.10 18.31 12.42
C MET A 1 15.78 18.88 11.17
N LYS A 2 15.97 18.13 10.08
CA LYS A 2 16.63 18.59 8.84
C LYS A 2 15.87 19.77 8.16
N ASN A 3 14.55 19.63 7.98
CA ASN A 3 13.69 20.67 7.37
C ASN A 3 13.68 22.02 8.10
N PHE A 4 13.86 22.05 9.42
CA PHE A 4 13.83 23.30 10.18
C PHE A 4 15.05 24.18 9.88
N LYS A 5 16.25 23.57 9.79
CA LYS A 5 17.49 24.29 9.46
C LYS A 5 17.51 24.75 8.00
N GLN A 6 16.93 23.96 7.09
CA GLN A 6 16.84 24.30 5.67
C GLN A 6 15.84 25.44 5.42
N ARG A 7 14.68 25.43 6.10
CA ARG A 7 13.73 26.55 6.06
C ARG A 7 14.34 27.85 6.58
N GLN A 8 15.08 27.79 7.71
CA GLN A 8 15.75 28.97 8.26
C GLN A 8 16.79 29.53 7.27
N ARG A 9 17.57 28.66 6.62
CA ARG A 9 18.52 29.07 5.57
C ARG A 9 17.82 29.64 4.33
N ALA A 10 16.65 29.11 3.96
CA ALA A 10 15.84 29.66 2.87
C ALA A 10 15.41 31.11 3.16
N TYR A 11 15.06 31.42 4.41
CA TYR A 11 14.64 32.76 4.81
C TYR A 11 15.80 33.75 4.73
N GLU A 12 17.00 33.35 5.16
CA GLU A 12 18.22 34.16 4.98
C GLU A 12 18.51 34.44 3.49
N LEU A 13 18.30 33.47 2.61
CA LEU A 13 18.50 33.67 1.17
C LEU A 13 17.43 34.59 0.55
N PHE A 14 16.20 34.56 1.06
CA PHE A 14 15.15 35.51 0.66
C PHE A 14 15.46 36.93 1.16
N ASP A 15 16.00 37.08 2.38
CA ASP A 15 16.50 38.36 2.90
C ASP A 15 17.63 38.92 2.02
N GLU A 16 18.49 38.04 1.49
CA GLU A 16 19.55 38.37 0.53
C GLU A 16 19.03 38.69 -0.89
N GLY A 17 17.73 38.52 -1.13
CA GLY A 17 17.06 38.85 -2.40
C GLY A 17 17.09 37.74 -3.46
N CYS A 18 17.38 36.49 -3.07
CA CYS A 18 17.33 35.35 -3.98
C CYS A 18 15.88 35.01 -4.37
N ASP A 19 15.68 34.57 -5.62
CA ASP A 19 14.39 34.05 -6.09
C ASP A 19 14.19 32.57 -5.73
N ASN A 20 12.96 32.07 -5.91
CA ASN A 20 12.59 30.71 -5.50
C ASN A 20 13.42 29.63 -6.21
N GLU A 21 13.81 29.86 -7.47
CA GLU A 21 14.60 28.91 -8.25
C GLU A 21 16.05 28.83 -7.72
N ALA A 22 16.67 29.98 -7.42
CA ALA A 22 18.00 30.03 -6.84
C ALA A 22 18.04 29.39 -5.44
N VAL A 23 17.00 29.62 -4.62
CA VAL A 23 16.90 29.03 -3.27
C VAL A 23 16.68 27.52 -3.33
N ALA A 24 15.83 27.04 -4.24
CA ALA A 24 15.63 25.59 -4.45
C ALA A 24 16.92 24.90 -4.92
N TYR A 25 17.67 25.55 -5.80
CA TYR A 25 18.96 25.06 -6.28
C TYR A 25 20.02 25.00 -5.17
N ASP A 26 20.17 26.06 -4.37
CA ASP A 26 21.19 26.13 -3.32
C ASP A 26 20.91 25.14 -2.17
N LEU A 27 19.64 24.94 -1.83
CA LEU A 27 19.24 24.05 -0.75
C LEU A 27 19.04 22.59 -1.19
N GLN A 28 19.09 22.32 -2.50
CA GLN A 28 18.76 21.03 -3.11
C GLN A 28 17.36 20.55 -2.70
N GLU A 29 16.38 21.44 -2.75
CA GLU A 29 14.99 21.19 -2.35
C GLU A 29 14.02 21.33 -3.53
N ASP A 30 12.82 20.79 -3.38
CA ASP A 30 11.76 20.91 -4.39
C ASP A 30 11.27 22.37 -4.49
N LEU A 31 11.11 22.86 -5.72
CA LEU A 31 10.63 24.22 -5.99
C LEU A 31 9.27 24.49 -5.34
N ALA A 32 8.35 23.52 -5.35
CA ALA A 32 7.03 23.66 -4.73
C ALA A 32 7.11 23.81 -3.19
N LEU A 33 8.15 23.23 -2.57
CA LEU A 33 8.41 23.40 -1.14
C LEU A 33 8.97 24.79 -0.84
N VAL A 34 9.87 25.29 -1.70
CA VAL A 34 10.45 26.63 -1.59
C VAL A 34 9.41 27.72 -1.85
N GLU A 35 8.50 27.54 -2.79
CA GLU A 35 7.36 28.44 -3.02
C GLU A 35 6.48 28.58 -1.77
N ARG A 36 6.24 27.49 -1.05
CA ARG A 36 5.52 27.53 0.23
C ARG A 36 6.29 28.29 1.30
N TRP A 37 7.62 28.10 1.37
CA TRP A 37 8.46 28.85 2.29
C TRP A 37 8.51 30.34 1.98
N LYS A 38 8.53 30.72 0.70
CA LYS A 38 8.45 32.11 0.25
C LYS A 38 7.13 32.76 0.66
N ALA A 39 6.02 32.07 0.48
CA ALA A 39 4.70 32.57 0.89
C ALA A 39 4.62 32.81 2.41
N ASP A 40 5.19 31.92 3.22
CA ASP A 40 5.28 32.11 4.67
C ASP A 40 6.23 33.28 5.03
N TYR A 41 7.38 33.40 4.35
CA TYR A 41 8.33 34.51 4.55
C TYR A 41 7.72 35.88 4.22
N ASP A 42 7.00 35.99 3.10
CA ASP A 42 6.34 37.24 2.69
C ASP A 42 5.22 37.64 3.65
N ALA A 43 4.54 36.65 4.25
CA ALA A 43 3.55 36.90 5.30
C ALA A 43 4.21 37.43 6.59
N ASP A 44 5.40 36.92 6.95
CA ASP A 44 6.16 37.35 8.11
C ASP A 44 6.79 38.75 7.92
N GLU A 45 7.31 39.07 6.74
CA GLU A 45 7.80 40.42 6.38
C GLU A 45 6.66 41.46 6.36
N ALA A 46 5.50 41.09 5.81
CA ALA A 46 4.32 41.94 5.83
C ALA A 46 3.86 42.27 7.25
N LEU A 47 4.12 41.39 8.23
CA LEU A 47 3.85 41.64 9.66
C LEU A 47 4.89 42.58 10.30
N ALA A 48 6.16 42.46 9.93
CA ALA A 48 7.25 43.29 10.47
C ALA A 48 7.17 44.76 10.01
N GLY A 49 6.53 45.03 8.87
CA GLY A 49 6.39 46.37 8.28
C GLY A 49 5.17 47.19 8.73
N LEU A 50 4.30 46.68 9.60
CA LEU A 50 3.06 47.37 10.00
C LEU A 50 3.27 48.28 11.24
N PRO A 51 2.82 49.55 11.23
CA PRO A 51 2.77 50.36 12.44
C PRO A 51 1.79 49.75 13.46
N GLU A 52 2.09 49.88 14.77
CA GLU A 52 1.37 49.26 15.90
C GLU A 52 -0.12 49.66 16.02
N ASP A 53 -0.96 49.24 15.09
CA ASP A 53 -2.41 49.31 15.21
C ASP A 53 -2.92 48.03 15.88
N LYS A 54 -3.26 48.15 17.17
CA LYS A 54 -3.67 47.04 18.03
C LYS A 54 -4.94 46.33 17.55
N GLU A 55 -5.81 47.03 16.81
CA GLU A 55 -7.06 46.46 16.29
C GLU A 55 -6.77 45.58 15.06
N LEU A 56 -5.99 46.09 14.11
CA LEU A 56 -5.59 45.37 12.91
C LEU A 56 -4.69 44.16 13.25
N SER A 57 -3.76 44.34 14.19
CA SER A 57 -2.89 43.25 14.69
C SER A 57 -3.71 42.12 15.33
N ARG A 58 -4.76 42.44 16.10
CA ARG A 58 -5.68 41.43 16.67
C ARG A 58 -6.49 40.70 15.60
N GLN A 59 -6.94 41.41 14.58
CA GLN A 59 -7.68 40.81 13.46
C GLN A 59 -6.78 39.87 12.65
N LEU A 60 -5.54 40.27 12.34
CA LEU A 60 -4.54 39.43 11.66
C LEU A 60 -4.18 38.19 12.48
N LEU A 61 -3.97 38.35 13.80
CA LEU A 61 -3.72 37.22 14.70
C LEU A 61 -4.91 36.25 14.73
N GLY A 62 -6.14 36.77 14.72
CA GLY A 62 -7.36 35.96 14.63
C GLY A 62 -7.49 35.21 13.31
N VAL A 63 -7.05 35.80 12.19
CA VAL A 63 -6.99 35.15 10.88
C VAL A 63 -5.91 34.07 10.84
N GLN A 64 -4.73 34.32 11.41
CA GLN A 64 -3.65 33.34 11.50
C GLN A 64 -4.03 32.14 12.36
N ILE A 65 -4.64 32.35 13.54
CA ILE A 65 -5.13 31.25 14.39
C ILE A 65 -6.14 30.39 13.63
N LYS A 66 -7.07 31.02 12.89
CA LYS A 66 -8.04 30.29 12.06
C LYS A 66 -7.37 29.55 10.91
N SER A 67 -6.35 30.12 10.28
CA SER A 67 -5.60 29.49 9.20
C SER A 67 -4.79 28.29 9.70
N ILE A 68 -4.15 28.39 10.87
CA ILE A 68 -3.44 27.27 11.50
C ILE A 68 -4.44 26.16 11.86
N ALA A 69 -5.56 26.49 12.50
CA ALA A 69 -6.57 25.50 12.85
C ALA A 69 -7.21 24.84 11.62
N LEU A 70 -7.33 25.55 10.49
CA LEU A 70 -7.79 24.98 9.23
C LEU A 70 -6.75 24.03 8.65
N ARG A 71 -5.46 24.42 8.63
CA ARG A 71 -4.35 23.58 8.16
C ARG A 71 -4.20 22.32 9.00
N GLU A 72 -4.37 22.41 10.32
CA GLU A 72 -4.37 21.24 11.22
C GLU A 72 -5.49 20.26 10.85
N ARG A 73 -6.71 20.76 10.60
CA ARG A 73 -7.83 19.91 10.15
C ARG A 73 -7.63 19.32 8.76
N GLU A 74 -7.05 20.09 7.82
CA GLU A 74 -6.72 19.60 6.49
C GLU A 74 -5.64 18.51 6.56
N LEU A 75 -4.65 18.65 7.44
CA LEU A 75 -3.62 17.65 7.68
C LEU A 75 -4.22 16.38 8.31
N GLU A 76 -5.08 16.52 9.33
CA GLU A 76 -5.79 15.40 9.95
C GLU A 76 -6.66 14.65 8.92
N ALA A 77 -7.42 15.37 8.10
CA ALA A 77 -8.23 14.79 7.03
C ALA A 77 -7.36 14.04 6.00
N TYR A 78 -6.25 14.64 5.57
CA TYR A 78 -5.32 14.00 4.64
C TYR A 78 -4.65 12.75 5.24
N GLN A 79 -4.29 12.79 6.53
CA GLN A 79 -3.73 11.62 7.23
C GLN A 79 -4.76 10.49 7.32
N GLN A 80 -6.02 10.81 7.67
CA GLN A 80 -7.11 9.84 7.70
C GLN A 80 -7.39 9.24 6.32
N GLU A 81 -7.45 10.06 5.27
CA GLU A 81 -7.62 9.57 3.89
C GLU A 81 -6.47 8.64 3.47
N LYS A 82 -5.23 8.97 3.85
CA LYS A 82 -4.06 8.13 3.55
C LYS A 82 -4.12 6.79 4.30
N GLU A 83 -4.47 6.81 5.59
CA GLU A 83 -4.66 5.59 6.39
C GLU A 83 -5.79 4.72 5.82
N GLU A 84 -6.89 5.32 5.40
CA GLU A 84 -8.02 4.61 4.79
C GLU A 84 -7.63 3.98 3.44
N GLN A 85 -6.88 4.69 2.60
CA GLN A 85 -6.38 4.16 1.33
C GLN A 85 -5.41 2.99 1.55
N GLU A 86 -4.46 3.11 2.48
CA GLU A 86 -3.54 2.02 2.82
C GLU A 86 -4.29 0.79 3.34
N LEU A 87 -5.33 0.99 4.16
CA LEU A 87 -6.19 -0.10 4.65
C LEU A 87 -6.97 -0.76 3.50
N LYS A 88 -7.52 0.03 2.57
CA LYS A 88 -8.20 -0.47 1.37
C LYS A 88 -7.28 -1.30 0.47
N GLU A 89 -6.05 -0.83 0.24
CA GLU A 89 -5.06 -1.58 -0.54
C GLU A 89 -4.67 -2.90 0.13
N LYS A 90 -4.40 -2.88 1.45
CA LYS A 90 -4.11 -4.09 2.24
C LYS A 90 -5.23 -5.13 2.09
N ARG A 91 -6.49 -4.72 2.22
CA ARG A 91 -7.67 -5.59 2.11
C ARG A 91 -7.84 -6.20 0.73
N GLY A 92 -7.74 -5.39 -0.34
CA GLY A 92 -7.85 -5.89 -1.71
C GLY A 92 -6.84 -7.00 -2.04
N LYS A 93 -5.65 -6.96 -1.42
CA LYS A 93 -4.64 -8.01 -1.54
C LYS A 93 -5.01 -9.27 -0.75
N VAL A 94 -5.53 -9.14 0.47
CA VAL A 94 -6.04 -10.28 1.27
C VAL A 94 -7.21 -10.98 0.55
N VAL A 95 -8.14 -10.22 -0.04
CA VAL A 95 -9.23 -10.78 -0.84
C VAL A 95 -8.69 -11.55 -2.05
N SER A 96 -7.72 -10.99 -2.76
CA SER A 96 -7.07 -11.67 -3.88
C SER A 96 -6.40 -12.97 -3.45
N PHE A 97 -5.79 -12.97 -2.26
CA PHE A 97 -5.20 -14.15 -1.63
C PHE A 97 -6.23 -15.24 -1.33
N LYS A 98 -7.33 -14.89 -0.64
CA LYS A 98 -8.43 -15.81 -0.34
C LYS A 98 -9.05 -16.38 -1.62
N LYS A 99 -9.21 -15.58 -2.68
CA LYS A 99 -9.72 -16.03 -3.98
C LYS A 99 -8.80 -17.07 -4.64
N LEU A 100 -7.48 -16.86 -4.63
CA LEU A 100 -6.48 -17.82 -5.12
C LEU A 100 -6.47 -19.12 -4.32
N PHE A 101 -6.58 -19.04 -2.99
CA PHE A 101 -6.63 -20.21 -2.11
C PHE A 101 -7.92 -21.01 -2.32
N ASN A 102 -9.06 -20.32 -2.45
CA ASN A 102 -10.33 -20.96 -2.81
C ASN A 102 -10.29 -21.63 -4.18
N PHE A 103 -9.66 -21.00 -5.17
CA PHE A 103 -9.44 -21.62 -6.48
C PHE A 103 -8.61 -22.89 -6.33
N LEU A 104 -7.46 -22.80 -5.67
CA LEU A 104 -6.60 -23.95 -5.46
C LEU A 104 -7.32 -25.06 -4.71
N LYS A 105 -8.02 -24.78 -3.61
CA LYS A 105 -8.83 -25.77 -2.88
C LYS A 105 -9.87 -26.47 -3.76
N LYS A 106 -10.53 -25.74 -4.67
CA LYS A 106 -11.56 -26.28 -5.57
C LYS A 106 -10.97 -27.15 -6.70
N TYR A 107 -9.75 -26.84 -7.15
CA TYR A 107 -9.15 -27.44 -8.34
C TYR A 107 -7.87 -28.25 -8.06
N CYS A 108 -7.35 -28.27 -6.84
CA CYS A 108 -6.19 -29.09 -6.47
C CYS A 108 -6.58 -30.55 -6.42
N GLN A 109 -7.77 -30.86 -5.91
CA GLN A 109 -8.27 -32.23 -5.87
C GLN A 109 -9.04 -32.55 -7.13
N ARG A 110 -8.78 -33.74 -7.70
CA ARG A 110 -9.58 -34.32 -8.79
C ARG A 110 -9.59 -33.48 -10.08
N CYS A 111 -8.57 -32.65 -10.31
CA CYS A 111 -8.36 -32.00 -11.60
C CYS A 111 -6.98 -32.36 -12.16
N LYS A 112 -6.88 -32.34 -13.48
CA LYS A 112 -5.62 -32.43 -14.23
C LYS A 112 -5.18 -31.04 -14.61
N TRP A 113 -3.95 -30.74 -14.30
CA TRP A 113 -3.29 -29.49 -14.65
C TRP A 113 -2.20 -29.78 -15.68
N THR A 114 -2.00 -28.90 -16.62
CA THR A 114 -0.81 -28.93 -17.46
C THR A 114 0.39 -28.37 -16.69
N PHE A 115 1.59 -28.80 -17.05
CA PHE A 115 2.83 -28.26 -16.50
C PHE A 115 2.88 -26.72 -16.50
N ASP A 116 2.47 -26.10 -17.61
CA ASP A 116 2.47 -24.65 -17.77
C ASP A 116 1.44 -23.96 -16.86
N GLU A 117 0.26 -24.55 -16.66
CA GLU A 117 -0.73 -24.04 -15.72
C GLU A 117 -0.18 -24.05 -14.28
N VAL A 118 0.49 -25.13 -13.86
CA VAL A 118 1.08 -25.19 -12.51
C VAL A 118 2.21 -24.18 -12.35
N ARG A 119 3.11 -24.05 -13.34
CA ARG A 119 4.16 -23.01 -13.33
C ARG A 119 3.60 -21.59 -13.30
N GLY A 120 2.61 -21.30 -14.14
CA GLY A 120 1.95 -20.00 -14.18
C GLY A 120 1.29 -19.67 -12.85
N PHE A 121 0.71 -20.66 -12.19
CA PHE A 121 0.11 -20.50 -10.87
C PHE A 121 1.16 -20.21 -9.79
N ILE A 122 2.28 -20.94 -9.75
CA ILE A 122 3.40 -20.66 -8.83
C ILE A 122 3.90 -19.21 -8.99
N LEU A 123 4.08 -18.75 -10.23
CA LEU A 123 4.50 -17.37 -10.50
C LEU A 123 3.51 -16.33 -9.95
N LYS A 124 2.20 -16.60 -10.05
CA LYS A 124 1.17 -15.72 -9.48
C LYS A 124 1.17 -15.74 -7.96
N LEU A 125 1.35 -16.89 -7.33
CA LEU A 125 1.49 -16.99 -5.87
C LEU A 125 2.70 -16.19 -5.38
N LYS A 126 3.87 -16.32 -6.03
CA LYS A 126 5.07 -15.54 -5.70
C LYS A 126 4.89 -14.04 -5.92
N LYS A 127 4.26 -13.64 -7.02
CA LYS A 127 3.98 -12.22 -7.28
C LYS A 127 3.05 -11.64 -6.21
N LEU A 128 2.02 -12.39 -5.80
CA LEU A 128 1.12 -11.96 -4.75
C LEU A 128 1.84 -11.89 -3.40
N GLN A 129 2.70 -12.87 -3.11
CA GLN A 129 3.59 -12.88 -1.94
C GLN A 129 4.36 -11.55 -1.86
N THR A 130 5.13 -11.20 -2.88
CA THR A 130 5.91 -9.94 -2.93
C THR A 130 5.02 -8.70 -2.78
N GLN A 131 3.86 -8.66 -3.43
CA GLN A 131 2.96 -7.51 -3.34
C GLN A 131 2.36 -7.33 -1.93
N VAL A 132 2.07 -8.42 -1.22
CA VAL A 132 1.62 -8.35 0.18
C VAL A 132 2.77 -7.88 1.07
N GLU A 133 3.99 -8.35 0.81
CA GLU A 133 5.22 -7.92 1.47
C GLU A 133 5.45 -6.40 1.39
N GLU A 134 5.36 -5.85 0.18
CA GLU A 134 5.57 -4.42 -0.10
C GLU A 134 4.56 -3.53 0.64
N VAL A 135 3.30 -3.93 0.68
CA VAL A 135 2.20 -3.15 1.29
C VAL A 135 2.19 -3.26 2.81
N CYS A 136 2.56 -4.43 3.34
CA CYS A 136 2.62 -4.65 4.78
C CYS A 136 3.95 -4.22 5.40
N ALA A 137 4.95 -3.82 4.60
CA ALA A 137 6.25 -3.28 5.04
C ALA A 137 6.96 -4.14 6.12
N HIS A 138 6.77 -5.46 6.07
CA HIS A 138 7.19 -6.39 7.13
C HIS A 138 6.68 -6.01 8.53
N ASP A 139 5.44 -5.52 8.65
CA ASP A 139 4.74 -5.43 9.92
C ASP A 139 4.66 -6.84 10.51
N GLU A 140 5.67 -7.12 11.33
CA GLU A 140 5.98 -8.45 11.85
C GLU A 140 4.80 -8.97 12.65
N GLU A 141 3.97 -8.09 13.23
CA GLU A 141 2.77 -8.46 14.00
C GLU A 141 1.63 -8.92 13.08
N VAL A 142 1.43 -8.28 11.92
CA VAL A 142 0.45 -8.72 10.93
C VAL A 142 0.89 -10.04 10.31
N PHE A 143 2.16 -10.24 9.98
CA PHE A 143 2.66 -11.48 9.39
C PHE A 143 2.89 -12.63 10.37
N SER A 144 3.22 -12.35 11.63
CA SER A 144 3.37 -13.38 12.66
C SER A 144 2.02 -13.80 13.26
N ARG A 145 1.02 -12.90 13.28
CA ARG A 145 -0.38 -13.27 13.56
C ARG A 145 -1.05 -13.91 12.34
N LEU A 146 -0.78 -13.43 11.13
CA LEU A 146 -1.21 -14.07 9.88
C LEU A 146 -0.20 -15.14 9.48
N PHE A 147 -0.33 -16.30 10.12
CA PHE A 147 0.26 -17.60 9.81
C PHE A 147 0.37 -17.95 8.31
N ILE A 148 -0.34 -17.23 7.44
CA ILE A 148 -0.34 -17.30 5.98
C ILE A 148 1.05 -17.31 5.34
N TRP A 149 2.00 -16.47 5.78
CA TRP A 149 3.22 -16.23 4.99
C TRP A 149 4.12 -17.47 4.83
N ASN A 150 4.54 -18.03 5.97
CA ASN A 150 5.34 -19.25 5.99
C ASN A 150 4.60 -20.44 5.36
N ARG A 151 3.26 -20.40 5.37
CA ARG A 151 2.40 -21.44 4.80
C ARG A 151 2.23 -21.31 3.29
N LEU A 152 2.14 -20.08 2.78
CA LEU A 152 2.20 -19.78 1.35
C LEU A 152 3.55 -20.20 0.78
N GLU A 153 4.64 -19.89 1.49
CA GLU A 153 5.98 -20.33 1.11
C GLU A 153 6.08 -21.85 1.07
N GLY A 154 5.57 -22.56 2.08
CA GLY A 154 5.51 -24.03 2.09
C GLY A 154 4.67 -24.61 0.95
N LEU A 155 3.52 -24.00 0.63
CA LEU A 155 2.68 -24.39 -0.49
C LEU A 155 3.39 -24.19 -1.84
N ILE A 156 4.07 -23.05 -2.01
CA ILE A 156 4.89 -22.77 -3.20
C ILE A 156 5.99 -23.82 -3.34
N GLN A 157 6.71 -24.13 -2.26
CA GLN A 157 7.77 -25.14 -2.25
C GLN A 157 7.23 -26.53 -2.63
N HIS A 158 6.04 -26.91 -2.13
CA HIS A 158 5.42 -28.18 -2.50
C HIS A 158 5.07 -28.21 -4.00
N LEU A 159 4.44 -27.14 -4.51
CA LEU A 159 4.12 -27.04 -5.95
C LEU A 159 5.37 -27.06 -6.83
N GLU A 160 6.46 -26.41 -6.40
CA GLU A 160 7.75 -26.46 -7.10
C GLU A 160 8.37 -27.85 -7.09
N GLY A 161 8.28 -28.57 -5.96
CA GLY A 161 8.68 -29.96 -5.86
C GLY A 161 7.92 -30.85 -6.83
N LEU A 162 6.59 -30.67 -6.92
CA LEU A 162 5.76 -31.37 -7.90
C LEU A 162 6.22 -31.05 -9.32
N VAL A 163 6.36 -29.79 -9.70
CA VAL A 163 6.78 -29.39 -11.06
C VAL A 163 8.15 -29.97 -11.43
N ALA A 164 9.08 -30.11 -10.48
CA ALA A 164 10.41 -30.66 -10.73
C ALA A 164 10.40 -32.15 -11.15
N GLU A 165 9.32 -32.89 -10.85
CA GLU A 165 9.16 -34.30 -11.24
C GLU A 165 8.58 -34.49 -12.65
N TYR A 166 8.10 -33.41 -13.29
CA TYR A 166 7.42 -33.44 -14.60
C TYR A 166 8.15 -32.59 -15.64
N SER A 167 7.89 -32.88 -16.91
CA SER A 167 8.41 -32.14 -18.07
C SER A 167 7.34 -31.23 -18.70
N GLU A 168 7.79 -30.27 -19.50
CA GLU A 168 6.91 -29.41 -20.28
C GLU A 168 5.99 -30.24 -21.20
N GLY A 169 4.69 -29.95 -21.19
CA GLY A 169 3.65 -30.73 -21.88
C GLY A 169 3.03 -31.86 -21.05
N ASP A 170 3.59 -32.18 -19.87
CA ASP A 170 3.00 -33.19 -18.99
C ASP A 170 1.71 -32.71 -18.33
N THR A 171 0.89 -33.70 -17.95
CA THR A 171 -0.27 -33.48 -17.11
C THR A 171 0.07 -33.85 -15.67
N ILE A 172 0.01 -32.86 -14.79
CA ILE A 172 0.23 -32.98 -13.35
C ILE A 172 -1.12 -33.22 -12.68
N LYS A 173 -1.16 -34.22 -11.79
CA LYS A 173 -2.27 -34.40 -10.86
C LYS A 173 -1.82 -33.93 -9.50
N ILE A 174 -2.32 -32.77 -9.10
CA ILE A 174 -2.09 -32.25 -7.76
C ILE A 174 -2.83 -33.19 -6.78
N ASN A 175 -2.11 -33.72 -5.81
CA ASN A 175 -2.70 -34.49 -4.71
C ASN A 175 -2.20 -33.88 -3.41
N PHE A 176 -2.89 -32.82 -2.97
CA PHE A 176 -2.64 -32.21 -1.68
C PHE A 176 -2.92 -33.20 -0.56
N ASP A 177 -1.97 -33.29 0.37
CA ASP A 177 -2.10 -34.10 1.56
C ASP A 177 -3.01 -33.41 2.60
N GLU A 178 -3.24 -34.07 3.74
CA GLU A 178 -4.09 -33.50 4.80
C GLU A 178 -3.53 -32.18 5.36
N ASN A 179 -2.21 -32.01 5.35
CA ASN A 179 -1.57 -30.79 5.82
C ASN A 179 -1.81 -29.65 4.82
N ASP A 180 -1.57 -29.87 3.52
CA ASP A 180 -1.84 -28.89 2.45
C ASP A 180 -3.30 -28.38 2.48
N LEU A 181 -4.24 -29.29 2.71
CA LEU A 181 -5.67 -28.97 2.79
C LEU A 181 -6.01 -28.23 4.08
N LEU A 182 -5.45 -28.65 5.21
CA LEU A 182 -5.58 -27.95 6.48
C LEU A 182 -5.07 -26.51 6.33
N TYR A 183 -3.94 -26.29 5.68
CA TYR A 183 -3.38 -24.96 5.45
C TYR A 183 -4.23 -24.08 4.56
N LEU A 184 -4.82 -24.66 3.50
CA LEU A 184 -5.79 -23.94 2.67
C LEU A 184 -7.02 -23.54 3.48
N ASN A 185 -7.46 -24.36 4.43
CA ASN A 185 -8.60 -24.04 5.29
C ASN A 185 -8.25 -22.96 6.31
N GLU A 186 -7.13 -23.09 7.02
CA GLU A 186 -6.66 -22.10 7.99
C GLU A 186 -6.44 -20.72 7.34
N GLY A 187 -5.86 -20.66 6.13
CA GLY A 187 -5.70 -19.41 5.39
C GLY A 187 -7.02 -18.77 4.95
N LEU A 188 -8.11 -19.54 4.86
CA LEU A 188 -9.45 -19.04 4.55
C LEU A 188 -10.24 -18.62 5.79
N GLU A 189 -9.88 -19.11 6.98
CA GLU A 189 -10.54 -18.84 8.28
C GLU A 189 -10.07 -17.54 8.96
N ILE A 190 -9.26 -16.73 8.27
CA ILE A 190 -8.78 -15.46 8.81
C ILE A 190 -9.93 -14.44 8.76
N HIS A 191 -10.68 -14.40 9.85
CA HIS A 191 -11.89 -13.60 10.06
C HIS A 191 -11.59 -12.14 10.41
N ASP A 192 -10.40 -11.83 10.95
CA ASP A 192 -10.00 -10.49 11.43
C ASP A 192 -10.06 -9.38 10.36
N PHE A 193 -10.26 -9.72 9.08
CA PHE A 193 -10.37 -8.76 7.97
C PHE A 193 -11.74 -8.77 7.29
N ASP A 194 -12.65 -9.67 7.66
CA ASP A 194 -14.00 -9.80 7.06
C ASP A 194 -15.06 -8.95 7.79
N ASP A 195 -14.86 -8.63 9.08
CA ASP A 195 -15.92 -8.09 9.95
C ASP A 195 -15.95 -6.54 10.10
N GLU A 196 -14.99 -5.78 9.54
CA GLU A 196 -14.81 -4.36 9.93
C GLU A 196 -15.28 -3.25 8.95
N ILE A 197 -15.80 -3.51 7.74
CA ILE A 197 -16.34 -2.42 6.87
C ILE A 197 -17.58 -2.89 6.07
N GLU A 198 -18.56 -1.98 5.90
CA GLU A 198 -19.71 -2.15 5.00
C GLU A 198 -19.26 -2.53 3.57
N GLU A 199 -19.87 -3.56 3.00
CA GLU A 199 -19.65 -4.05 1.64
C GLU A 199 -19.64 -2.89 0.62
N ASP A 200 -18.46 -2.43 0.22
CA ASP A 200 -18.32 -1.44 -0.85
C ASP A 200 -18.36 -2.21 -2.20
N PRO A 201 -19.34 -1.99 -3.08
CA PRO A 201 -19.53 -2.74 -4.32
C PRO A 201 -18.36 -2.67 -5.32
N GLU A 202 -17.32 -1.85 -5.08
CA GLU A 202 -16.09 -1.87 -5.88
C GLU A 202 -15.20 -3.11 -5.62
N GLU A 203 -15.41 -3.87 -4.53
CA GLU A 203 -14.77 -5.18 -4.30
C GLU A 203 -15.27 -6.28 -5.26
N GLU A 204 -16.32 -5.99 -6.05
CA GLU A 204 -16.80 -6.82 -7.16
C GLU A 204 -16.06 -6.59 -8.48
N LYS A 205 -14.87 -5.97 -8.50
CA LYS A 205 -14.04 -6.13 -9.71
C LYS A 205 -13.76 -7.62 -9.89
N PRO A 206 -14.26 -8.26 -10.97
CA PRO A 206 -13.91 -9.63 -11.25
C PRO A 206 -12.38 -9.69 -11.33
N LEU A 207 -11.78 -10.76 -10.82
CA LEU A 207 -10.39 -11.11 -11.10
C LEU A 207 -10.22 -11.50 -12.59
N SER A 208 -10.93 -10.84 -13.51
CA SER A 208 -10.81 -11.04 -14.95
C SER A 208 -9.36 -10.81 -15.33
N GLY A 209 -8.69 -11.89 -15.76
CA GLY A 209 -7.24 -11.96 -16.02
C GLY A 209 -6.40 -12.73 -14.97
N LEU A 210 -6.89 -12.95 -13.74
CA LEU A 210 -6.07 -13.59 -12.69
C LEU A 210 -6.31 -15.10 -12.55
N LEU A 211 -7.50 -15.63 -12.83
CA LEU A 211 -7.84 -17.02 -12.53
C LEU A 211 -8.58 -17.77 -13.65
N GLU A 212 -9.62 -17.20 -14.26
CA GLU A 212 -10.58 -18.02 -15.03
C GLU A 212 -10.36 -18.06 -16.55
N GLU A 213 -9.70 -17.05 -17.14
CA GLU A 213 -9.34 -17.07 -18.56
C GLU A 213 -7.98 -17.75 -18.83
N GLU A 214 -7.09 -17.78 -17.83
CA GLU A 214 -5.71 -18.27 -17.99
C GLU A 214 -5.50 -19.71 -17.47
N PHE A 215 -6.39 -20.23 -16.61
CA PHE A 215 -6.30 -21.59 -16.09
C PHE A 215 -7.60 -22.33 -16.35
N SER A 216 -7.52 -23.49 -17.00
CA SER A 216 -8.69 -24.36 -17.20
C SER A 216 -8.36 -25.81 -16.84
N PRO A 217 -8.13 -26.09 -15.53
CA PRO A 217 -7.90 -27.46 -15.06
C PRO A 217 -9.09 -28.34 -15.45
N LYS A 218 -8.81 -29.48 -16.09
CA LYS A 218 -9.88 -30.38 -16.56
C LYS A 218 -10.31 -31.30 -15.41
N LYS A 219 -11.60 -31.26 -15.07
CA LYS A 219 -12.23 -32.24 -14.18
C LYS A 219 -12.17 -33.63 -14.82
N TYR A 220 -11.89 -34.63 -13.99
CA TYR A 220 -12.01 -36.04 -14.36
C TYR A 220 -13.47 -36.48 -14.49
#